data_AF-A0A1D3D566-F1
#
_entry.id   AF-A0A1D3D566-F1
#
_cell.length_a   1.000
_cell.length_b   1.000
_cell.length_c   1.000
_cell.angle_alpha   90.00
_cell.angle_beta   90.00
_cell.angle_gamma   90.00
#
_symmetry.space_group_name_H-M   'P 1'
#
loop_
_entity.id
_entity.type
_entity.pdbx_description
1 polymer ?
#
loop_
_entity_poly.entity_id
_entity_poly.type
_entity_poly.pdbx_seq_one_letter_code
_entity_poly.pdbx_strand_id
1 'polypeptide(L)'
;MAAPIVIILLVEALIAAIRRTQEQDKKKHKVVLLSWSVPRTVVELYKYIGALVFSMSCVFFTTNALKKVVGSLRPHFIDVCNPDWSKVACKDSNGHQLYVGNFHCTGNVDQILEARRSFPSGHSSLAFGGMLFGVLYLQARLKWQEHKTAPMRELSHQQGAKGRLTEQLYWLVQAAVPLLQVMMLLLGLYVAATRVVEHFHHGRDVAAGMAIGAACAVFGSFFVIDMSGRQDGGHF
;
A
#
# COMPACT_ATOMS: atom_id res chain seq x y z
N MET A 1 -3.61 -3.35 5.43
CA MET A 1 -4.18 -3.60 4.08
C MET A 1 -5.57 -2.98 3.91
N ALA A 2 -6.49 -3.08 4.88
CA ALA A 2 -7.83 -2.47 4.75
C ALA A 2 -7.83 -0.93 4.78
N ALA A 3 -6.89 -0.31 5.49
CA ALA A 3 -6.82 1.14 5.68
C ALA A 3 -6.91 1.98 4.37
N PRO A 4 -6.06 1.78 3.34
CA PRO A 4 -6.15 2.57 2.11
C PRO A 4 -7.48 2.38 1.36
N ILE A 5 -8.07 1.18 1.37
CA ILE A 5 -9.35 0.91 0.71
C ILE A 5 -10.47 1.72 1.39
N VAL A 6 -10.53 1.68 2.72
CA VAL A 6 -11.53 2.43 3.49
C VAL A 6 -11.39 3.93 3.24
N ILE A 7 -10.15 4.45 3.22
CA ILE A 7 -9.89 5.86 2.95
C ILE A 7 -10.37 6.26 1.55
N ILE A 8 -10.06 5.47 0.52
CA ILE A 8 -10.52 5.74 -0.86
C ILE A 8 -12.06 5.77 -0.92
N LEU A 9 -12.73 4.80 -0.29
CA LEU A 9 -14.20 4.76 -0.25
C LEU A 9 -14.80 5.99 0.43
N LEU A 10 -14.25 6.41 1.57
CA LEU A 10 -14.73 7.58 2.31
C LEU A 10 -14.52 8.88 1.52
N VAL A 11 -13.35 9.05 0.89
CA VAL A 11 -13.03 10.24 0.09
C VAL A 11 -13.92 10.31 -1.15
N GLU A 12 -14.10 9.21 -1.90
CA GLU A 12 -15.01 9.19 -3.06
C GLU A 12 -16.47 9.40 -2.64
N ALA A 13 -16.90 8.87 -1.50
CA ALA A 13 -18.25 9.08 -0.98
C ALA A 13 -18.48 10.56 -0.57
N LEU A 14 -17.48 11.20 0.04
CA LEU A 14 -17.53 12.63 0.37
C LEU A 14 -17.61 13.49 -0.90
N ILE A 15 -16.76 13.21 -1.89
CA ILE A 15 -16.78 13.92 -3.18
C ILE A 15 -18.12 13.71 -3.89
N ALA A 16 -18.67 12.49 -3.84
CA ALA A 16 -20.00 12.19 -4.39
C ALA A 16 -21.12 12.96 -3.67
N ALA A 17 -21.05 13.08 -2.34
CA ALA A 17 -22.00 13.86 -1.56
C ALA A 17 -21.96 15.35 -1.92
N ILE A 18 -20.76 15.93 -2.05
CA ILE A 18 -20.58 17.32 -2.50
C ILE A 18 -21.18 17.50 -3.90
N ARG A 19 -20.87 16.61 -4.85
CA ARG A 19 -21.45 16.67 -6.21
C ARG A 19 -22.97 16.54 -6.21
N ARG A 20 -23.56 15.76 -5.31
CA ARG A 20 -25.04 15.66 -5.18
C ARG A 20 -25.66 16.96 -4.66
N THR A 21 -24.97 17.69 -3.78
CA THR A 21 -25.44 18.99 -3.29
C THR A 21 -25.31 20.11 -4.34
N GLN A 22 -24.46 19.91 -5.36
CA GLN A 22 -24.29 20.83 -6.48
C GLN A 22 -25.27 20.43 -7.60
N GLU A 23 -26.44 21.07 -7.66
CA GLU A 23 -27.52 20.73 -8.62
C GLU A 23 -27.12 20.85 -10.11
N GLN A 24 -25.99 21.47 -10.43
CA GLN A 24 -25.55 21.78 -11.80
C GLN A 24 -25.02 20.57 -12.62
N ASP A 25 -24.70 19.42 -12.03
CA ASP A 25 -24.06 18.31 -12.78
C ASP A 25 -25.03 17.19 -13.24
N LYS A 26 -26.35 17.36 -13.07
CA LYS A 26 -27.33 16.37 -13.61
C LYS A 26 -27.34 16.27 -15.14
N LYS A 27 -26.71 17.22 -15.87
CA LYS A 27 -26.76 17.30 -17.34
C LYS A 27 -25.43 17.09 -18.07
N LYS A 28 -24.28 16.94 -17.40
CA LYS A 28 -22.98 16.84 -18.08
C LYS A 28 -22.33 15.46 -17.87
N HIS A 29 -22.47 14.62 -18.90
CA HIS A 29 -21.71 13.40 -19.18
C HIS A 29 -22.05 12.15 -18.34
N LYS A 30 -23.11 11.46 -18.79
CA LYS A 30 -23.28 10.02 -18.55
C LYS A 30 -22.27 9.28 -19.43
N VAL A 31 -21.32 8.56 -18.83
CA VAL A 31 -20.47 7.62 -19.58
C VAL A 31 -21.35 6.40 -19.86
N VAL A 32 -21.70 6.20 -21.13
CA VAL A 32 -22.55 5.08 -21.57
C VAL A 32 -21.63 3.92 -21.89
N LEU A 33 -21.55 2.95 -20.98
CA LEU A 33 -20.87 1.68 -21.21
C LEU A 33 -21.93 0.64 -21.58
N LEU A 34 -21.90 0.13 -22.81
CA LEU A 34 -22.77 -0.97 -23.26
C LEU A 34 -24.27 -0.71 -22.98
N SER A 35 -24.77 0.49 -23.31
CA SER A 35 -26.16 0.93 -23.12
C SER A 35 -26.63 1.14 -21.67
N TRP A 36 -25.76 0.95 -20.67
CA TRP A 36 -26.04 1.27 -19.26
C TRP A 36 -25.36 2.60 -18.87
N SER A 37 -26.12 3.47 -18.19
CA SER A 37 -25.61 4.74 -17.66
C SER A 37 -24.85 4.50 -16.36
N VAL A 38 -23.52 4.49 -16.40
CA VAL A 38 -22.70 4.27 -15.20
C VAL A 38 -22.39 5.62 -14.52
N PRO A 39 -22.62 5.77 -13.20
CA PRO A 39 -22.25 6.97 -12.48
C PRO A 39 -20.71 7.12 -12.42
N ARG A 40 -20.21 8.33 -12.62
CA ARG A 40 -18.77 8.66 -12.64
C ARG A 40 -18.04 8.22 -11.37
N THR A 41 -18.72 8.20 -10.23
CA THR A 41 -18.18 7.69 -8.95
C THR A 41 -17.80 6.22 -9.03
N VAL A 42 -18.55 5.39 -9.74
CA VAL A 42 -18.25 3.96 -9.89
C VAL A 42 -17.05 3.75 -10.81
N VAL A 43 -16.94 4.56 -11.88
CA VAL A 43 -15.77 4.52 -12.78
C VAL A 43 -14.51 4.92 -12.04
N GLU A 44 -14.54 6.02 -11.29
CA GLU A 44 -13.40 6.48 -10.49
C GLU A 44 -13.03 5.45 -9.42
N LEU A 45 -14.03 4.90 -8.70
CA LEU A 45 -13.80 3.88 -7.69
C LEU A 45 -13.16 2.62 -8.29
N TYR A 46 -13.65 2.16 -9.44
CA TYR A 46 -13.07 1.03 -10.16
C TYR A 46 -11.63 1.29 -10.56
N LYS A 47 -11.30 2.49 -11.05
CA LYS A 47 -9.92 2.87 -11.39
C LYS A 47 -9.01 2.79 -10.17
N TYR A 48 -9.34 3.45 -9.06
CA TYR A 48 -8.46 3.50 -7.86
C TYR A 48 -8.36 2.16 -7.13
N ILE A 49 -9.49 1.48 -6.87
CA ILE A 49 -9.47 0.16 -6.24
C ILE A 49 -8.78 -0.84 -7.16
N GLY A 50 -9.06 -0.79 -8.47
CA GLY A 50 -8.45 -1.65 -9.46
C GLY A 50 -6.92 -1.54 -9.45
N ALA A 51 -6.37 -0.32 -9.49
CA ALA A 51 -4.90 -0.19 -9.47
C ALA A 51 -4.29 -0.47 -8.11
N LEU A 52 -4.98 -0.21 -6.99
CA LEU A 52 -4.51 -0.62 -5.67
C LEU A 52 -4.40 -2.14 -5.60
N VAL A 53 -5.45 -2.87 -5.98
CA VAL A 53 -5.45 -4.34 -6.01
C VAL A 53 -4.36 -4.85 -6.93
N PHE A 54 -4.24 -4.28 -8.13
CA PHE A 54 -3.19 -4.65 -9.09
C PHE A 54 -1.78 -4.43 -8.51
N SER A 55 -1.50 -3.26 -7.93
CA SER A 55 -0.21 -2.95 -7.30
C SER A 55 0.11 -3.95 -6.18
N MET A 56 -0.88 -4.28 -5.35
CA MET A 56 -0.73 -5.24 -4.27
C MET A 56 -0.49 -6.66 -4.79
N SER A 57 -1.13 -7.07 -5.88
CA SER A 57 -0.87 -8.33 -6.56
C SER A 57 0.56 -8.39 -7.12
N CYS A 58 1.07 -7.30 -7.71
CA CYS A 58 2.46 -7.21 -8.14
C CYS A 58 3.43 -7.35 -6.97
N VAL A 59 3.19 -6.67 -5.84
CA VAL A 59 4.00 -6.81 -4.62
C VAL A 59 3.97 -8.25 -4.10
N PHE A 60 2.79 -8.86 -4.05
CA PHE A 60 2.63 -10.24 -3.58
C PHE A 60 3.40 -11.22 -4.46
N PHE A 61 3.27 -11.11 -5.77
CA PHE A 61 3.95 -11.99 -6.72
C PHE A 61 5.48 -11.83 -6.65
N THR A 62 5.97 -10.58 -6.72
CA THR A 62 7.41 -10.29 -6.67
C THR A 62 8.04 -10.75 -5.35
N THR A 63 7.38 -10.49 -4.22
CA THR A 63 7.87 -10.92 -2.90
C THR A 63 7.94 -12.45 -2.82
N ASN A 64 6.90 -13.17 -3.26
CA ASN A 64 6.88 -14.63 -3.20
C ASN A 64 7.85 -15.28 -4.19
N ALA A 65 8.05 -14.68 -5.37
CA ALA A 65 9.07 -15.12 -6.32
C ALA A 65 10.48 -14.98 -5.72
N LEU A 66 10.80 -13.80 -5.16
CA LEU A 66 12.10 -13.56 -4.53
C LEU A 66 12.36 -14.45 -3.32
N LYS A 67 11.34 -14.77 -2.52
CA LYS A 67 11.43 -15.75 -1.43
C LYS A 67 11.87 -17.13 -1.90
N LYS A 68 11.42 -17.56 -3.07
CA LYS A 68 11.78 -18.86 -3.64
C LYS A 68 13.17 -18.85 -4.30
N VAL A 69 13.61 -17.70 -4.80
CA VAL A 69 14.90 -17.56 -5.52
C VAL A 69 16.07 -17.40 -4.55
N VAL A 70 15.94 -16.58 -3.51
CA VAL A 70 17.08 -16.20 -2.66
C VAL A 70 17.35 -17.20 -1.54
N GLY A 71 16.32 -17.78 -0.91
CA GLY A 71 16.50 -18.80 0.13
C GLY A 71 17.33 -18.36 1.35
N SER A 72 17.29 -17.08 1.71
CA SER A 72 18.04 -16.55 2.86
C SER A 72 17.50 -17.07 4.19
N LEU A 73 18.40 -17.31 5.14
CA LEU A 73 18.12 -17.84 6.48
C LEU A 73 17.60 -16.72 7.40
N ARG A 74 16.60 -17.02 8.24
CA ARG A 74 16.10 -16.10 9.27
C ARG A 74 17.02 -16.06 10.50
N PRO A 75 17.02 -14.98 11.30
CA PRO A 75 17.84 -14.90 12.52
C PRO A 75 17.61 -16.04 13.52
N HIS A 76 16.37 -16.51 13.68
CA HIS A 76 15.99 -17.63 14.57
C HIS A 76 16.18 -19.03 13.93
N PHE A 77 16.89 -19.12 12.80
CA PHE A 77 17.06 -20.38 12.09
C PHE A 77 17.76 -21.45 12.93
N ILE A 78 18.77 -21.07 13.71
CA ILE A 78 19.58 -22.01 14.51
C ILE A 78 18.71 -22.66 15.61
N ASP A 79 17.86 -21.86 16.25
CA ASP A 79 16.96 -22.33 17.31
C ASP A 79 15.94 -23.35 16.78
N VAL A 80 15.42 -23.12 15.57
CA VAL A 80 14.46 -24.02 14.91
C VAL A 80 15.12 -25.27 14.34
N CYS A 81 16.32 -25.14 13.78
CA CYS A 81 17.06 -26.27 13.21
C CYS A 81 17.51 -27.26 14.30
N ASN A 82 17.89 -26.75 15.48
CA ASN A 82 18.50 -27.53 16.56
C ASN A 82 19.55 -28.52 16.02
N PRO A 83 20.72 -28.02 15.58
CA PRO A 83 21.72 -28.85 14.92
C PRO A 83 22.34 -29.86 15.90
N ASP A 84 22.61 -31.07 15.40
CA ASP A 84 23.40 -32.07 16.15
C ASP A 84 24.89 -31.65 16.16
N TRP A 85 25.30 -31.00 17.24
CA TRP A 85 26.68 -30.51 17.43
C TRP A 85 27.74 -31.61 17.38
N SER A 86 27.36 -32.87 17.59
CA SER A 86 28.26 -34.02 17.54
C SER A 86 28.77 -34.30 16.13
N LYS A 87 28.04 -33.84 15.11
CA LYS A 87 28.34 -34.06 13.67
C LYS A 87 28.88 -32.81 12.97
N VAL A 88 29.04 -31.70 13.70
CA VAL A 88 29.44 -30.41 13.15
C VAL A 88 30.84 -30.04 13.64
N ALA A 89 31.81 -30.05 12.73
CA ALA A 89 33.16 -29.57 13.01
C ALA A 89 33.24 -28.04 12.77
N CYS A 90 33.37 -27.26 13.85
CA CYS A 90 33.47 -25.80 13.79
C CYS A 90 34.91 -25.27 13.57
N LYS A 91 35.91 -26.15 13.70
CA LYS A 91 37.33 -25.81 13.51
C LYS A 91 37.99 -26.79 12.55
N ASP A 92 38.82 -26.27 11.66
CA ASP A 92 39.72 -27.08 10.87
C ASP A 92 40.87 -27.62 11.75
N SER A 93 41.58 -28.63 11.26
CA SER A 93 42.80 -29.22 11.80
C SER A 93 43.89 -28.19 12.15
N ASN A 94 43.86 -27.01 11.52
CA ASN A 94 44.77 -25.88 11.79
C ASN A 94 44.19 -24.81 12.75
N GLY A 95 43.04 -25.06 13.38
CA GLY A 95 42.41 -24.17 14.37
C GLY A 95 41.62 -22.99 13.80
N HIS A 96 41.53 -22.83 12.48
CA HIS A 96 40.72 -21.81 11.83
C HIS A 96 39.22 -22.15 11.86
N GLN A 97 38.36 -21.13 11.92
CA GLN A 97 36.90 -21.29 11.87
C GLN A 97 36.46 -21.72 10.46
N LEU A 98 35.81 -22.88 10.38
CA LEU A 98 35.32 -23.43 9.12
C LEU A 98 33.88 -22.98 8.87
N TYR A 99 33.57 -22.58 7.63
CA TYR A 99 32.18 -22.37 7.22
C TYR A 99 31.47 -23.73 7.08
N VAL A 100 30.53 -24.02 7.98
CA VAL A 100 29.76 -25.27 7.99
C VAL A 100 28.61 -25.18 7.01
N GLY A 101 28.79 -25.76 5.81
CA GLY A 101 27.73 -25.85 4.79
C GLY A 101 26.77 -27.02 4.98
N ASN A 102 27.22 -28.11 5.60
CA ASN A 102 26.43 -29.33 5.80
C ASN A 102 26.14 -29.54 7.28
N PHE A 103 24.88 -29.37 7.67
CA PHE A 103 24.40 -29.59 9.03
C PHE A 103 23.09 -30.39 8.99
N HIS A 104 22.92 -31.29 9.95
CA HIS A 104 21.70 -32.07 10.10
C HIS A 104 20.84 -31.44 11.19
N CYS A 105 19.66 -30.95 10.81
CA CYS A 105 18.67 -30.44 11.76
C CYS A 105 17.87 -31.61 12.34
N THR A 106 17.52 -31.55 13.62
CA THR A 106 16.60 -32.53 14.26
C THR A 106 15.22 -31.93 14.54
N GLY A 107 15.04 -30.63 14.30
CA GLY A 107 13.77 -29.93 14.44
C GLY A 107 12.72 -30.32 13.37
N ASN A 108 11.55 -29.71 13.46
CA ASN A 108 10.45 -29.96 12.53
C ASN A 108 10.77 -29.42 11.12
N VAL A 109 10.63 -30.28 10.11
CA VAL A 109 10.93 -29.99 8.69
C VAL A 109 10.19 -28.74 8.18
N ASP A 110 8.91 -28.56 8.54
CA ASP A 110 8.12 -27.43 8.04
C ASP A 110 8.62 -26.09 8.58
N GLN A 111 8.98 -26.05 9.86
CA GLN A 111 9.52 -24.84 10.50
C GLN A 111 10.92 -24.52 9.96
N ILE A 112 11.73 -25.54 9.69
CA ILE A 112 13.06 -25.38 9.09
C ILE A 112 12.94 -24.82 7.67
N LEU A 113 12.03 -25.34 6.85
CA LEU A 113 11.78 -24.84 5.49
C LEU A 113 11.30 -23.38 5.50
N GLU A 114 10.48 -23.00 6.47
CA GLU A 114 10.03 -21.62 6.63
C GLU A 114 11.15 -20.70 7.14
N ALA A 115 12.01 -21.19 8.03
CA ALA A 115 13.18 -20.46 8.52
C ALA A 115 14.27 -20.26 7.44
N ARG A 116 14.26 -21.05 6.36
CA ARG A 116 15.09 -20.86 5.14
C ARG A 116 14.53 -19.81 4.16
N ARG A 117 13.45 -19.11 4.51
CA ARG A 117 12.79 -18.10 3.65
C ARG A 117 12.66 -16.74 4.36
N SER A 118 13.77 -16.02 4.53
CA SER A 118 13.83 -14.70 5.18
C SER A 118 13.61 -13.52 4.21
N PHE A 119 14.06 -13.64 2.97
CA PHE A 119 14.15 -12.52 2.04
C PHE A 119 13.07 -12.57 0.95
N PRO A 120 12.35 -11.48 0.62
CA PRO A 120 12.10 -10.26 1.40
C PRO A 120 10.86 -10.41 2.30
N SER A 121 10.67 -9.48 3.24
CA SER A 121 9.52 -9.51 4.15
C SER A 121 8.21 -9.13 3.42
N GLY A 122 7.31 -10.11 3.24
CA GLY A 122 6.02 -9.89 2.58
C GLY A 122 5.06 -8.99 3.35
N HIS A 123 5.09 -9.04 4.68
CA HIS A 123 4.28 -8.12 5.50
C HIS A 123 4.75 -6.68 5.35
N SER A 124 6.06 -6.47 5.32
CA SER A 124 6.66 -5.14 5.17
C SER A 124 6.41 -4.58 3.77
N SER A 125 6.56 -5.39 2.72
CA SER A 125 6.33 -4.96 1.34
C SER A 125 4.88 -4.60 1.06
N LEU A 126 3.92 -5.44 1.49
CA LEU A 126 2.49 -5.19 1.33
C LEU A 126 2.00 -4.02 2.19
N ALA A 127 2.45 -3.93 3.45
CA ALA A 127 2.03 -2.83 4.33
C ALA A 127 2.56 -1.49 3.82
N PHE A 128 3.85 -1.39 3.52
CA PHE A 128 4.45 -0.15 3.05
C PHE A 128 3.92 0.25 1.67
N GLY A 129 3.84 -0.69 0.72
CA GLY A 129 3.30 -0.43 -0.62
C GLY A 129 1.84 0.04 -0.60
N GLY A 130 0.98 -0.62 0.18
CA GLY A 130 -0.43 -0.23 0.29
C GLY A 130 -0.64 1.14 0.96
N MET A 131 0.13 1.44 2.02
CA MET A 131 0.05 2.75 2.69
C MET A 131 0.61 3.86 1.79
N LEU A 132 1.72 3.62 1.09
CA LEU A 132 2.31 4.59 0.17
C LEU A 132 1.35 4.90 -1.00
N PHE A 133 0.71 3.89 -1.58
CA PHE A 133 -0.31 4.11 -2.60
C PHE A 133 -1.45 5.00 -2.08
N GLY A 134 -1.93 4.74 -0.86
CA GLY A 134 -2.96 5.58 -0.23
C GLY A 134 -2.51 7.03 0.02
N VAL A 135 -1.25 7.25 0.40
CA VAL A 135 -0.67 8.59 0.56
C VAL A 135 -0.60 9.33 -0.78
N LEU A 136 -0.15 8.64 -1.84
CA LEU A 136 -0.13 9.20 -3.20
C LEU A 136 -1.53 9.51 -3.72
N TYR A 137 -2.51 8.64 -3.45
CA TYR A 137 -3.92 8.88 -3.77
C TYR A 137 -4.45 10.14 -3.08
N LEU A 138 -4.25 10.26 -1.76
CA LEU A 138 -4.68 11.45 -1.00
C LEU A 138 -4.03 12.72 -1.55
N GLN A 139 -2.74 12.66 -1.86
CA GLN A 139 -1.99 13.78 -2.44
C GLN A 139 -2.52 14.18 -3.81
N ALA A 140 -2.90 13.21 -4.65
CA ALA A 140 -3.39 13.47 -5.99
C ALA A 140 -4.82 14.04 -5.99
N ARG A 141 -5.68 13.60 -5.05
CA ARG A 141 -7.11 13.93 -5.04
C ARG A 141 -7.48 15.16 -4.21
N LEU A 142 -6.79 15.37 -3.09
CA LEU A 142 -7.06 16.46 -2.15
C LEU A 142 -5.91 17.47 -2.16
N LYS A 143 -5.50 17.90 -3.36
CA LYS A 143 -4.50 18.97 -3.51
C LYS A 143 -5.03 20.25 -2.89
N TRP A 144 -4.20 20.84 -2.05
CA TRP A 144 -4.48 22.12 -1.40
C TRP A 144 -4.78 23.19 -2.47
N GLN A 145 -5.98 23.78 -2.41
CA GLN A 145 -6.47 24.86 -3.29
C GLN A 145 -6.73 24.50 -4.77
N GLU A 146 -7.11 23.27 -5.10
CA GLU A 146 -7.58 22.97 -6.45
C GLU A 146 -9.06 23.37 -6.66
N HIS A 147 -9.29 24.39 -7.50
CA HIS A 147 -10.62 24.98 -7.78
C HIS A 147 -11.68 24.00 -8.36
N LYS A 148 -11.28 22.78 -8.76
CA LYS A 148 -12.17 21.76 -9.37
C LYS A 148 -12.90 20.88 -8.34
N THR A 149 -12.36 20.72 -7.14
CA THR A 149 -12.90 19.86 -6.07
C THR A 149 -13.47 20.65 -4.89
N ALA A 150 -13.06 21.91 -4.74
CA ALA A 150 -13.63 22.82 -3.76
C ALA A 150 -15.12 23.11 -4.08
N PRO A 151 -15.99 23.23 -3.06
CA PRO A 151 -17.35 23.69 -3.26
C PRO A 151 -17.34 25.08 -3.91
N MET A 152 -18.14 25.29 -4.97
CA MET A 152 -18.24 26.59 -5.62
C MET A 152 -18.74 27.63 -4.61
N ARG A 153 -17.93 28.67 -4.37
CA ARG A 153 -18.28 29.82 -3.52
C ARG A 153 -19.59 30.50 -3.96
N GLU A 154 -19.91 30.43 -5.24
CA GLU A 154 -21.07 31.07 -5.86
C GLU A 154 -22.40 30.39 -5.51
N LEU A 155 -22.39 29.11 -5.13
CA LEU A 155 -23.58 28.40 -4.62
C LEU A 155 -23.80 28.57 -3.11
N SER A 156 -22.88 29.22 -2.38
CA SER A 156 -22.97 29.42 -0.93
C SER A 156 -24.24 30.17 -0.51
N HIS A 157 -24.79 31.02 -1.39
CA HIS A 157 -26.02 31.79 -1.13
C HIS A 157 -27.32 30.98 -1.35
N GLN A 158 -27.26 29.82 -2.01
CA GLN A 158 -28.42 28.97 -2.33
C GLN A 158 -28.41 27.62 -1.57
N GLN A 159 -27.36 27.36 -0.81
CA GLN A 159 -27.18 26.11 -0.07
C GLN A 159 -27.92 26.13 1.28
N GLY A 160 -28.90 25.22 1.43
CA GLY A 160 -29.53 24.95 2.73
C GLY A 160 -28.55 24.39 3.78
N ALA A 161 -29.00 24.19 5.02
CA ALA A 161 -28.16 23.75 6.14
C ALA A 161 -27.29 22.51 5.86
N LYS A 162 -27.78 21.56 5.04
CA LYS A 162 -27.04 20.36 4.61
C LYS A 162 -25.83 20.67 3.73
N GLY A 163 -25.92 21.68 2.86
CA GLY A 163 -24.81 22.11 1.98
C GLY A 163 -23.67 22.72 2.80
N ARG A 164 -24.01 23.61 3.74
CA ARG A 164 -23.04 24.22 4.67
C ARG A 164 -22.31 23.18 5.53
N LEU A 165 -23.03 22.19 6.05
CA LEU A 165 -22.42 21.08 6.82
C LEU A 165 -21.46 20.25 5.96
N THR A 166 -21.82 19.98 4.70
CA THR A 166 -20.98 19.19 3.78
C THR A 166 -19.71 19.96 3.40
N GLU A 167 -19.82 21.28 3.16
CA GLU A 167 -18.67 22.16 2.91
C GLU A 167 -17.75 22.24 4.13
N GLN A 168 -18.30 22.43 5.33
CA GLN A 168 -17.52 22.42 6.57
C GLN A 168 -16.77 21.09 6.75
N LEU A 169 -17.44 19.96 6.52
CA LEU A 169 -16.84 18.64 6.59
C LEU A 169 -15.69 18.50 5.57
N TYR A 170 -15.85 19.00 4.35
CA TYR A 170 -14.81 18.94 3.32
C TYR A 170 -13.54 19.70 3.73
N TRP A 171 -13.66 20.93 4.21
CA TRP A 171 -12.51 21.73 4.65
C TRP A 171 -11.83 21.11 5.88
N LEU A 172 -12.60 20.53 6.81
CA LEU A 172 -12.05 19.78 7.95
C LEU A 172 -11.27 18.55 7.49
N VAL A 173 -11.83 17.76 6.57
CA VAL A 173 -11.14 16.59 5.99
C VAL A 173 -9.86 17.03 5.28
N GLN A 174 -9.91 18.10 4.49
CA GLN A 174 -8.75 18.65 3.79
C GLN A 174 -7.64 19.10 4.76
N ALA A 175 -8.00 19.75 5.87
CA ALA A 175 -7.05 20.13 6.91
C ALA A 175 -6.42 18.90 7.61
N ALA A 176 -7.16 17.78 7.69
CA ALA A 176 -6.68 16.53 8.27
C ALA A 176 -5.83 15.67 7.32
N VAL A 177 -5.85 15.91 6.00
CA VAL A 177 -5.08 15.12 5.00
C VAL A 177 -3.59 14.98 5.33
N PRO A 178 -2.81 16.06 5.62
CA PRO A 178 -1.39 15.89 5.91
C PRO A 178 -1.14 15.04 7.15
N LEU A 179 -1.99 15.17 8.19
CA LEU A 179 -1.91 14.34 9.39
C LEU A 179 -2.20 12.87 9.07
N LEU A 180 -3.23 12.62 8.24
CA LEU A 180 -3.60 11.29 7.79
C LEU A 180 -2.47 10.64 6.96
N GLN A 181 -1.83 11.39 6.06
CA GLN A 181 -0.70 10.92 5.26
C GLN A 181 0.48 10.52 6.15
N VAL A 182 0.86 11.37 7.11
CA VAL A 182 1.92 11.06 8.08
C VAL A 182 1.57 9.82 8.89
N MET A 183 0.34 9.71 9.38
CA MET A 183 -0.11 8.55 10.15
C MET A 183 -0.05 7.26 9.33
N MET A 184 -0.41 7.29 8.04
CA MET A 184 -0.30 6.14 7.15
C MET A 184 1.15 5.71 6.92
N LEU A 185 2.06 6.66 6.71
CA LEU A 185 3.49 6.36 6.56
C LEU A 185 4.08 5.80 7.84
N LEU A 186 3.77 6.40 8.99
CA LEU A 186 4.19 5.91 10.31
C LEU A 186 3.66 4.50 10.58
N LEU A 187 2.41 4.21 10.25
CA LEU A 187 1.85 2.87 10.39
C LEU A 187 2.54 1.85 9.47
N GLY A 188 2.86 2.24 8.23
CA GLY A 188 3.65 1.42 7.31
C GLY A 188 5.04 1.10 7.85
N LEU A 189 5.74 2.12 8.37
CA LEU A 189 7.06 1.98 8.99
C LEU A 189 7.00 1.17 10.29
N TYR A 190 5.96 1.35 11.11
CA TYR A 190 5.76 0.60 12.35
C TYR A 190 5.62 -0.89 12.07
N VAL A 191 4.78 -1.28 11.09
CA VAL A 191 4.63 -2.69 10.69
C VAL A 191 5.93 -3.26 10.12
N ALA A 192 6.74 -2.45 9.44
CA ALA A 192 8.07 -2.88 8.99
C ALA A 192 9.04 -3.06 10.17
N ALA A 193 9.02 -2.14 11.14
CA ALA A 193 9.89 -2.17 12.32
C ALA A 193 9.59 -3.36 13.23
N THR A 194 8.32 -3.72 13.44
CA THR A 194 7.96 -4.90 14.25
C THR A 194 8.58 -6.18 13.70
N ARG A 195 8.76 -6.30 12.38
CA ARG A 195 9.40 -7.46 11.74
C ARG A 195 10.91 -7.58 12.00
N VAL A 196 11.56 -6.48 12.34
CA VAL A 196 12.97 -6.47 12.78
C VAL A 196 13.03 -6.82 14.27
N VAL A 197 12.16 -6.21 15.08
CA VAL A 197 12.12 -6.41 16.54
C VAL A 197 11.76 -7.85 16.91
N GLU A 198 10.88 -8.50 16.16
CA GLU A 198 10.48 -9.89 16.41
C GLU A 198 11.51 -10.94 15.94
N HIS A 199 12.73 -10.54 15.52
CA HIS A 199 13.78 -11.43 15.01
C HIS A 199 13.36 -12.35 13.83
N PHE A 200 12.28 -12.00 13.13
CA PHE A 200 11.83 -12.74 11.94
C PHE A 200 12.65 -12.39 10.70
N HIS A 201 13.15 -11.16 10.60
CA HIS A 201 13.84 -10.65 9.42
C HIS A 201 15.06 -9.81 9.78
N HIS A 202 16.10 -9.88 8.93
CA HIS A 202 17.19 -8.91 8.99
C HIS A 202 16.69 -7.54 8.51
N GLY A 203 17.27 -6.44 9.02
CA GLY A 203 16.91 -5.08 8.60
C GLY A 203 17.00 -4.87 7.07
N ARG A 204 17.97 -5.51 6.41
CA ARG A 204 18.12 -5.51 4.95
C ARG A 204 16.93 -6.16 4.22
N ASP A 205 16.40 -7.25 4.75
CA ASP A 205 15.27 -7.99 4.16
C ASP A 205 13.97 -7.18 4.25
N VAL A 206 13.84 -6.38 5.32
CA VAL A 206 12.74 -5.42 5.53
C VAL A 206 12.89 -4.22 4.60
N ALA A 207 14.08 -3.61 4.52
CA ALA A 207 14.35 -2.47 3.65
C ALA A 207 14.11 -2.82 2.16
N ALA A 208 14.57 -3.98 1.71
CA ALA A 208 14.30 -4.49 0.36
C ALA A 208 12.78 -4.69 0.13
N GLY A 209 12.07 -5.23 1.13
CA GLY A 209 10.61 -5.35 1.09
C GLY A 209 9.92 -3.99 0.92
N MET A 210 10.31 -2.98 1.69
CA MET A 210 9.76 -1.62 1.55
C MET A 210 10.06 -1.02 0.18
N ALA A 211 11.27 -1.20 -0.35
CA ALA A 211 11.65 -0.71 -1.68
C ALA A 211 10.81 -1.34 -2.80
N ILE A 212 10.57 -2.66 -2.73
CA ILE A 212 9.69 -3.37 -3.67
C ILE A 212 8.26 -2.83 -3.57
N GLY A 213 7.75 -2.70 -2.34
CA GLY A 213 6.43 -2.14 -2.08
C GLY A 213 6.27 -0.73 -2.64
N ALA A 214 7.28 0.13 -2.44
CA ALA A 214 7.31 1.48 -2.95
C ALA A 214 7.33 1.53 -4.48
N ALA A 215 8.19 0.73 -5.11
CA ALA A 215 8.31 0.66 -6.57
C ALA A 215 6.98 0.24 -7.23
N CYS A 216 6.33 -0.80 -6.70
CA CYS A 216 5.03 -1.23 -7.22
C CYS A 216 3.92 -0.19 -6.97
N ALA A 217 3.92 0.48 -5.81
CA ALA A 217 2.94 1.53 -5.52
C ALA A 217 3.11 2.73 -6.47
N VAL A 218 4.34 3.17 -6.72
CA VAL A 218 4.66 4.22 -7.70
C VAL A 218 4.26 3.76 -9.10
N PHE A 219 4.57 2.52 -9.48
CA PHE A 219 4.19 1.97 -10.77
C PHE A 219 2.67 2.01 -11.00
N GLY A 220 1.88 1.47 -10.06
CA GLY A 220 0.42 1.52 -10.16
C GLY A 220 -0.14 2.94 -10.14
N SER A 221 0.50 3.83 -9.39
CA SER A 221 0.08 5.23 -9.27
C SER A 221 0.24 6.01 -10.57
N PHE A 222 1.40 5.88 -11.23
CA PHE A 222 1.75 6.73 -12.37
C PHE A 222 1.55 6.04 -13.72
N PHE A 223 1.71 4.72 -13.81
CA PHE A 223 1.63 4.00 -15.08
C PHE A 223 0.27 3.34 -15.30
N VAL A 224 -0.48 3.00 -14.24
CA VAL A 224 -1.81 2.38 -14.38
C VAL A 224 -2.93 3.42 -14.36
N ILE A 225 -2.91 4.36 -13.40
CA ILE A 225 -3.95 5.39 -13.28
C ILE A 225 -3.53 6.74 -13.88
N ASP A 226 -2.22 6.95 -14.10
CA ASP A 226 -1.61 8.25 -14.34
C ASP A 226 -2.14 9.34 -13.40
N MET A 227 -1.74 9.26 -12.12
CA MET A 227 -2.07 10.28 -11.13
C MET A 227 -1.32 11.62 -11.35
N SER A 228 -0.29 11.66 -12.21
CA SER A 228 0.42 12.89 -12.58
C SER A 228 -0.24 13.62 -13.74
N GLY A 229 -0.97 12.89 -14.58
CA GLY A 229 -1.81 13.39 -15.65
C GLY A 229 -2.86 14.34 -15.08
N ARG A 230 -2.52 15.62 -15.16
CA ARG A 230 -3.45 16.75 -15.17
C ARG A 230 -4.72 16.29 -15.90
N GLN A 231 -5.85 16.20 -15.19
CA GLN A 231 -7.17 16.04 -15.82
C GLN A 231 -7.46 17.33 -16.62
N ASP A 232 -6.75 17.51 -17.71
CA ASP A 232 -7.17 18.37 -18.80
C ASP A 232 -8.25 17.57 -19.54
N GLY A 233 -9.41 18.21 -19.69
CA GLY A 233 -10.63 17.57 -20.17
C GLY A 233 -10.41 16.80 -21.46
N GLY A 234 -10.54 15.48 -21.38
CA GLY A 234 -10.54 14.59 -22.52
C GLY A 234 -11.92 13.95 -22.65
N HIS A 235 -12.68 14.41 -23.62
CA HIS A 235 -13.79 13.70 -24.23
C HIS A 235 -13.51 12.21 -24.37
N PHE A 236 -14.41 11.38 -23.83
CA PHE A 236 -14.73 10.05 -24.32
C PHE A 236 -16.25 9.92 -24.30
#